data_AF-A0A4Q7XLJ5-F1
#
_entry.id   AF-A0A4Q7XLJ5-F1
#
_cell.length_a   1.000
_cell.length_b   1.000
_cell.length_c   1.000
_cell.angle_alpha   90.00
_cell.angle_beta   90.00
_cell.angle_gamma   90.00
#
_symmetry.space_group_name_H-M   'P 1'
#
loop_
_entity.id
_entity.type
_entity.pdbx_description
1 polymer ?
#
loop_
_entity_poly.entity_id
_entity_poly.type
_entity_poly.pdbx_seq_one_letter_code
_entity_poly.pdbx_strand_id
1 'polypeptide(L)' 'MNLTGNRSREWPALTSAQELDCDGRNPRTDDPCLLGYHQGPHRDEAGVEWLDDGDIARPDWLNR' A
#
# COMPACT_ATOMS: atom_id res chain seq x y z
N MET A 1 -34.29 0.47 -37.10
CA MET A 1 -33.01 -0.24 -36.85
C MET A 1 -32.66 -0.02 -35.39
N ASN A 2 -32.62 -1.08 -34.57
CA ASN A 2 -32.28 -1.01 -33.14
C ASN A 2 -30.79 -1.38 -32.98
N LEU A 3 -29.95 -0.40 -32.66
CA LEU A 3 -28.54 -0.60 -32.32
C LEU A 3 -28.40 -0.45 -30.80
N THR A 4 -28.87 -1.45 -30.07
CA THR A 4 -28.73 -1.54 -28.63
C THR A 4 -27.29 -1.94 -28.28
N GLY A 5 -26.63 -1.09 -27.50
CA GLY A 5 -25.66 -1.55 -26.51
C GLY A 5 -24.19 -1.47 -26.89
N ASN A 6 -23.68 -0.28 -27.23
CA ASN A 6 -22.25 -0.02 -27.06
C ASN A 6 -22.01 0.40 -25.60
N ARG A 7 -21.91 -0.58 -24.69
CA ARG A 7 -21.38 -0.33 -23.34
C ARG A 7 -19.89 -0.13 -23.51
N SER A 8 -19.49 1.12 -23.77
CA SER A 8 -18.11 1.56 -23.71
C SER A 8 -17.50 0.95 -22.45
N ARG A 9 -16.56 0.01 -22.61
CA ARG A 9 -15.70 -0.44 -21.50
C ARG A 9 -14.83 0.77 -21.18
N GLU A 10 -15.37 1.65 -20.36
CA GLU A 10 -14.61 2.71 -19.73
C GLU A 10 -13.47 2.07 -18.95
N TRP A 11 -12.25 2.52 -19.22
CA TRP A 11 -11.11 2.12 -18.42
C TRP A 11 -11.37 2.56 -16.97
N PRO A 12 -11.06 1.72 -15.97
CA PRO A 12 -11.22 2.13 -14.59
C PRO A 12 -10.40 3.40 -14.33
N ALA A 13 -10.98 4.34 -13.59
CA ALA A 13 -10.23 5.49 -13.10
C ALA A 13 -9.06 4.96 -12.25
N LEU A 14 -7.85 5.40 -12.58
CA LEU A 14 -6.66 5.08 -11.78
C LEU A 14 -6.64 6.02 -10.58
N THR A 15 -6.70 5.45 -9.38
CA THR A 15 -6.36 6.14 -8.13
C THR A 15 -4.84 6.18 -7.99
N SER A 16 -4.32 7.31 -7.50
CA SER A 16 -2.90 7.38 -7.12
C SER A 16 -2.65 6.38 -6.01
N ALA A 17 -1.49 5.74 -6.00
CA ALA A 17 -1.16 4.80 -4.93
C ALA A 17 -1.32 5.48 -3.57
N GLN A 18 -0.94 6.75 -3.42
CA GLN A 18 -1.09 7.50 -2.15
C GLN A 18 -2.54 7.75 -1.70
N GLU A 19 -3.54 7.48 -2.54
CA GLU A 19 -4.97 7.57 -2.18
C GLU A 19 -5.51 6.27 -1.56
N LEU A 20 -4.70 5.23 -1.52
CA LEU A 20 -4.99 3.97 -0.85
C LEU A 20 -4.04 3.85 0.34
N ASP A 21 -4.54 3.42 1.50
CA ASP A 21 -3.65 3.13 2.62
C ASP A 21 -2.96 1.77 2.42
N CYS A 22 -1.70 1.66 2.81
CA CYS A 22 -1.03 0.38 2.97
C CYS A 22 -1.02 -0.02 4.44
N ASP A 23 -1.37 -1.28 4.72
CA ASP A 23 -1.46 -1.80 6.10
C ASP A 23 -0.08 -2.08 6.73
N GLY A 24 1.02 -1.88 5.99
CA GLY A 24 2.38 -2.11 6.46
C GLY A 24 2.82 -1.09 7.51
N ARG A 25 3.42 -1.58 8.61
CA ARG A 25 4.12 -0.74 9.61
C ARG A 25 5.58 -1.13 9.72
N ASN A 26 6.46 -0.12 9.79
CA ASN A 26 7.88 -0.35 9.96
C ASN A 26 8.11 -1.14 11.26
N PRO A 27 8.73 -2.33 11.22
CA PRO A 27 8.91 -3.15 12.41
C PRO A 27 9.87 -2.53 13.43
N ARG A 28 10.67 -1.53 13.06
CA ARG A 28 11.63 -0.87 13.95
C ARG A 28 11.06 0.36 14.65
N THR A 29 10.18 1.10 13.98
CA THR A 29 9.70 2.41 14.44
C THR A 29 8.19 2.50 14.60
N ASP A 30 7.45 1.52 14.07
CA ASP A 30 5.98 1.49 13.94
C ASP A 30 5.37 2.52 13.00
N ASP A 31 6.21 3.26 12.28
CA ASP A 31 5.76 4.25 11.30
C ASP A 31 4.93 3.57 10.20
N PRO A 32 3.82 4.20 9.77
CA PRO A 32 2.99 3.66 8.72
C PRO A 32 3.71 3.72 7.37
N CYS A 33 3.44 2.73 6.52
CA CYS A 33 3.83 2.79 5.12
C CYS A 33 3.07 3.93 4.42
N LEU A 34 3.80 4.77 3.68
CA LEU A 34 3.23 5.90 2.92
C LEU A 34 3.02 5.58 1.44
N LEU A 35 3.49 4.42 1.00
CA LEU A 35 3.12 3.87 -0.29
C LEU A 35 1.74 3.25 -0.08
N GLY A 36 0.76 3.51 -0.94
CA GLY A 36 -0.54 2.84 -0.79
C GLY A 36 -0.54 1.40 -1.23
N TYR A 37 -1.65 0.86 -1.71
CA TYR A 37 -1.70 -0.55 -2.07
C TYR A 37 -0.61 -0.93 -3.11
N HIS A 38 0.41 -1.66 -2.68
CA HIS A 38 1.56 -2.04 -3.50
C HIS A 38 2.02 -3.46 -3.21
N GLN A 39 2.68 -4.07 -4.19
CA GLN A 39 3.42 -5.32 -4.03
C GLN A 39 4.91 -4.98 -4.07
N GLY A 40 5.63 -5.19 -2.97
CA GLY A 40 7.05 -4.85 -2.87
C GLY A 40 7.45 -4.36 -1.48
N PRO A 41 8.63 -3.75 -1.34
CA PRO A 41 9.08 -3.19 -0.07
C PRO A 41 8.19 -2.01 0.33
N HIS A 42 7.85 -1.97 1.61
CA HIS A 42 7.19 -0.85 2.25
C HIS A 42 8.15 0.31 2.43
N ARG A 43 7.63 1.53 2.63
CA ARG A 43 8.45 2.72 2.86
C ARG A 43 7.78 3.73 3.78
N ASP A 44 8.53 4.26 4.74
CA ASP A 44 8.07 5.29 5.67
C ASP A 44 8.46 6.71 5.19
N GLU A 45 8.09 7.72 5.98
CA GLU A 45 8.40 9.13 5.69
C GLU A 45 9.91 9.43 5.67
N ALA A 46 10.69 8.71 6.47
CA ALA A 46 12.15 8.81 6.47
C ALA A 46 12.78 8.15 5.24
N GLY A 47 11.97 7.45 4.43
CA GLY A 47 12.38 6.76 3.23
C GLY A 47 13.02 5.40 3.49
N VAL A 48 12.92 4.86 4.71
CA VAL A 48 13.42 3.54 5.09
C VAL A 48 12.52 2.46 4.50
N GLU A 49 13.13 1.42 3.93
CA GLU A 49 12.41 0.32 3.28
C GLU A 49 12.42 -0.96 4.13
N TRP A 50 11.32 -1.71 4.13
CA TRP A 50 11.22 -3.03 4.79
C TRP A 50 10.31 -3.99 4.02
N LEU A 51 10.46 -5.28 4.28
CA LEU A 51 9.61 -6.33 3.69
C LEU A 51 8.46 -6.69 4.64
N ASP A 52 7.37 -7.19 4.07
CA ASP A 52 6.20 -7.69 4.83
C ASP A 52 6.54 -8.92 5.68
N ASP A 53 7.56 -9.67 5.26
CA ASP A 53 7.97 -10.96 5.80
C ASP A 53 8.71 -10.89 7.14
N GLY A 54 8.31 -9.98 8.04
CA GLY A 54 8.46 -10.08 9.51
C GLY A 54 9.85 -10.31 10.13
N ASP A 55 10.93 -10.51 9.38
CA ASP A 55 12.23 -10.99 9.87
C ASP A 55 13.16 -9.83 10.28
N ILE A 56 12.56 -8.78 10.81
CA ILE A 56 13.24 -7.78 11.61
C ILE A 56 12.54 -7.85 12.96
N ALA A 57 13.18 -8.49 13.94
CA ALA A 57 12.65 -8.62 15.29
C ALA A 57 12.07 -7.27 15.75
N ARG A 58 10.73 -7.18 15.84
CA ARG A 58 10.06 -6.00 16.38
C ARG A 58 10.59 -5.80 17.80
N PRO A 59 11.12 -4.61 18.15
CA PRO A 59 11.60 -4.37 19.49
C PRO A 59 10.48 -4.60 20.51
N ASP A 60 10.84 -5.18 21.66
CA ASP A 60 9.91 -5.55 22.73
C ASP A 60 9.13 -4.34 23.28
N TRP A 61 9.76 -3.17 23.32
CA TRP A 61 9.15 -1.91 23.76
C TRP A 61 8.00 -1.42 22.88
N LEU A 62 7.83 -1.98 21.67
CA LEU A 62 6.77 -1.60 20.74
C LEU A 62 5.50 -2.49 20.83
N ASN A 63 5.55 -3.63 21.51
CA ASN A 63 4.44 -4.58 21.61
C ASN A 63 3.48 -4.31 22.80
N ARG A 64 3.35 -3.05 23.24
CA ARG A 64 2.72 -2.70 24.52
C ARG A 64 1.26 -2.28 24.42
#